data_AF-A0A8T4KQI9-F1
#
_entry.id   AF-A0A8T4KQI9-F1
#
_cell.length_a   1.000
_cell.length_b   1.000
_cell.length_c   1.000
_cell.angle_alpha   90.00
_cell.angle_beta   90.00
_cell.angle_gamma   90.00
#
_symmetry.space_group_name_H-M   'P 1'
#
loop_
_entity.id
_entity.type
_entity.pdbx_description
1 polymer ?
#
loop_
_entity_poly.entity_id
_entity_poly.type
_entity_poly.pdbx_seq_one_letter_code
_entity_poly.pdbx_strand_id
1 'polypeptide(L)'
;MTKLIFCATPSRLENKKESIMDFVTKQGFGPLHPFQALPLKRFEHGPIGRKKCMEFCLRLIDAADEFWVFGISKGTMQEIKYAAEKRKIIRLFLEWDPDWKKFYEELKKEYGEVLKIFK
;
A
#
# COMPACT_ATOMS: atom_id res chain seq x y z
N MET A 1 -16.58 -15.40 -6.40
CA MET A 1 -16.63 -14.22 -5.52
C MET A 1 -15.47 -13.32 -5.89
N THR A 2 -15.72 -12.04 -6.17
CA THR A 2 -14.69 -11.07 -6.56
C THR A 2 -13.86 -10.68 -5.34
N LYS A 3 -12.52 -10.74 -5.44
CA LYS A 3 -11.60 -10.37 -4.35
C LYS A 3 -11.50 -8.85 -4.20
N LEU A 4 -11.37 -8.39 -2.96
CA LEU A 4 -11.05 -7.02 -2.58
C LEU A 4 -9.53 -6.87 -2.40
N ILE A 5 -8.92 -5.87 -3.03
CA ILE A 5 -7.46 -5.72 -3.10
C ILE A 5 -7.05 -4.39 -2.47
N PHE A 6 -6.27 -4.42 -1.40
CA PHE A 6 -5.69 -3.20 -0.84
C PHE A 6 -4.53 -2.72 -1.72
N CYS A 7 -4.62 -1.47 -2.20
CA CYS A 7 -3.66 -0.89 -3.15
C CYS A 7 -2.64 0.02 -2.44
N ALA A 8 -1.67 -0.56 -1.75
CA ALA A 8 -0.65 0.17 -1.00
C ALA A 8 0.19 1.07 -1.91
N THR A 9 0.09 2.38 -1.68
CA THR A 9 0.62 3.40 -2.61
C THR A 9 1.24 4.55 -1.81
N PRO A 10 2.50 4.94 -2.09
CA PRO A 10 3.12 6.14 -1.51
C PRO A 10 2.36 7.43 -1.89
N SER A 11 2.35 8.44 -1.02
CA SER A 11 1.70 9.73 -1.29
C SER A 11 2.21 10.43 -2.55
N ARG A 12 3.49 10.25 -2.90
CA ARG A 12 4.04 10.78 -4.17
C ARG A 12 3.39 10.21 -5.43
N LEU A 13 2.69 9.07 -5.32
CA LEU A 13 1.95 8.44 -6.41
C LEU A 13 0.44 8.64 -6.28
N GLU A 14 -0.03 9.57 -5.43
CA GLU A 14 -1.46 9.87 -5.28
C GLU A 14 -2.12 10.21 -6.61
N ASN A 15 -1.42 10.91 -7.50
CA ASN A 15 -1.91 11.24 -8.84
C ASN A 15 -2.13 10.03 -9.74
N LYS A 16 -1.60 8.85 -9.40
CA LYS A 16 -1.80 7.58 -10.13
C LYS A 16 -2.96 6.74 -9.57
N LYS A 17 -3.65 7.21 -8.51
CA LYS A 17 -4.73 6.49 -7.82
C LYS A 17 -5.74 5.87 -8.79
N GLU A 18 -6.31 6.66 -9.71
CA GLU A 18 -7.31 6.16 -10.66
C GLU A 18 -6.73 5.08 -11.59
N SER A 19 -5.53 5.29 -12.13
CA SER A 19 -4.86 4.29 -12.99
C SER A 19 -4.57 2.97 -12.27
N ILE A 20 -4.21 3.03 -10.98
CA ILE A 20 -4.00 1.84 -10.15
C ILE A 20 -5.33 1.12 -9.92
N MET A 21 -6.40 1.86 -9.60
CA MET A 21 -7.73 1.30 -9.39
C MET A 21 -8.27 0.65 -10.67
N ASP A 22 -8.08 1.28 -11.83
CA ASP A 22 -8.43 0.73 -13.14
C ASP A 22 -7.64 -0.55 -13.45
N PHE A 23 -6.34 -0.58 -13.14
CA PHE A 23 -5.49 -1.76 -13.33
C PHE A 23 -5.99 -2.97 -12.53
N VAL A 24 -6.39 -2.75 -11.28
CA VAL A 24 -6.97 -3.80 -10.43
C VAL A 24 -8.34 -4.23 -10.94
N THR A 25 -9.18 -3.27 -11.34
CA THR A 25 -10.52 -3.53 -11.88
C THR A 25 -10.47 -4.35 -13.17
N LYS A 26 -9.53 -4.06 -14.08
CA LYS A 26 -9.29 -4.81 -15.32
C LYS A 26 -8.89 -6.27 -15.08
N GLN A 27 -8.40 -6.61 -13.89
CA GLN A 27 -8.11 -7.98 -13.49
C GLN A 27 -9.33 -8.71 -12.87
N GLY A 28 -10.49 -8.05 -12.84
CA GLY A 28 -11.73 -8.59 -12.29
C GLY A 28 -11.81 -8.52 -10.76
N PHE A 29 -11.03 -7.63 -10.12
CA PHE A 29 -10.99 -7.45 -8.67
C PHE A 29 -11.50 -6.08 -8.24
N GLY A 30 -11.95 -5.97 -6.97
CA GLY A 30 -12.36 -4.71 -6.37
C GLY A 30 -11.16 -3.93 -5.81
N PRO A 31 -10.89 -2.69 -6.27
CA PRO A 31 -9.79 -1.89 -5.72
C PRO A 31 -10.18 -1.18 -4.42
N LEU A 32 -9.46 -1.46 -3.33
CA LEU A 32 -9.49 -0.69 -2.09
C LEU A 32 -8.24 0.20 -2.02
N HIS A 33 -8.36 1.42 -2.53
CA HIS A 33 -7.25 2.37 -2.56
C HIS A 33 -7.25 3.29 -1.33
N PRO A 34 -6.13 3.43 -0.58
CA PRO A 34 -6.07 4.24 0.63
C PRO A 34 -6.43 5.71 0.38
N PHE A 35 -5.94 6.35 -0.68
CA PHE A 35 -6.32 7.74 -0.99
C PHE A 35 -7.78 7.93 -1.43
N GLN A 36 -8.50 6.86 -1.82
CA GLN A 36 -9.94 6.91 -2.07
C GLN A 36 -10.72 6.72 -0.75
N ALA A 37 -10.31 5.77 0.07
CA ALA A 37 -10.99 5.43 1.33
C ALA A 37 -10.69 6.45 2.45
N LEU A 38 -9.49 7.02 2.47
CA LEU A 38 -8.95 7.90 3.50
C LEU A 38 -8.38 9.19 2.86
N PRO A 39 -9.21 10.13 2.41
CA PRO A 39 -8.74 11.35 1.74
C PRO A 39 -7.75 12.15 2.59
N LEU A 40 -6.57 12.51 2.04
CA LEU A 40 -5.45 13.10 2.78
C LEU A 40 -5.85 14.31 3.64
N LYS A 41 -6.68 15.22 3.10
CA LYS A 41 -7.12 16.44 3.80
C LYS A 41 -7.94 16.17 5.07
N ARG A 42 -8.62 15.02 5.15
CA ARG A 42 -9.40 14.61 6.32
C ARG A 42 -8.58 13.75 7.26
N PHE A 43 -7.68 12.95 6.71
CA PHE A 43 -6.92 11.95 7.43
C PHE A 43 -5.49 12.41 7.70
N GLU A 44 -4.52 11.99 6.89
CA GLU A 44 -3.10 12.15 7.16
C GLU A 44 -2.66 13.62 7.38
N HIS A 45 -3.14 14.54 6.55
CA HIS A 45 -2.85 15.98 6.64
C HIS A 45 -3.95 16.75 7.39
N GLY A 46 -4.97 16.05 7.88
CA GLY A 46 -6.10 16.61 8.60
C GLY A 46 -6.01 16.41 10.11
N PRO A 47 -7.13 16.63 10.83
CA PRO A 47 -7.17 16.54 12.30
C PRO A 47 -6.94 15.13 12.85
N ILE A 48 -7.07 14.09 12.02
CA ILE A 48 -6.78 12.70 12.40
C ILE A 48 -5.27 12.47 12.52
N GLY A 49 -4.50 13.05 11.59
CA GLY A 49 -3.05 12.94 11.52
C GLY A 49 -2.54 11.58 11.03
N ARG A 50 -1.25 11.57 10.69
CA ARG A 50 -0.56 10.41 10.08
C ARG A 50 -0.62 9.13 10.90
N LYS A 51 -0.42 9.20 12.23
CA LYS A 51 -0.37 8.00 13.09
C LYS A 51 -1.69 7.21 13.06
N LYS A 52 -2.81 7.90 13.27
CA LYS A 52 -4.15 7.27 13.21
C LYS A 52 -4.53 6.87 11.77
N CYS A 53 -4.12 7.65 10.78
CA CYS A 53 -4.30 7.26 9.38
C CYS A 53 -3.64 5.91 9.08
N MET A 54 -2.42 5.68 9.58
CA MET A 54 -1.73 4.40 9.45
C MET A 54 -2.52 3.26 10.14
N GLU A 55 -3.03 3.47 11.35
CA GLU A 55 -3.88 2.47 12.03
C GLU A 55 -5.13 2.10 11.20
N PHE A 56 -5.72 3.07 10.49
CA PHE A 56 -6.81 2.82 9.56
C PHE A 56 -6.38 2.04 8.33
N CYS A 57 -5.22 2.35 7.72
CA CYS A 57 -4.66 1.55 6.64
C CYS A 57 -4.49 0.08 7.06
N LEU A 58 -3.94 -0.19 8.24
CA LEU A 58 -3.77 -1.57 8.74
C LEU A 58 -5.11 -2.30 8.88
N ARG A 59 -6.16 -1.61 9.34
CA ARG A 59 -7.52 -2.18 9.40
C ARG A 59 -8.13 -2.43 8.02
N LEU A 60 -7.82 -1.59 7.03
CA LEU A 60 -8.23 -1.81 5.64
C LEU A 60 -7.51 -3.02 5.03
N ILE A 61 -6.24 -3.26 5.41
CA ILE A 61 -5.50 -4.48 5.02
C ILE A 61 -6.17 -5.73 5.61
N ASP A 62 -6.61 -5.68 6.87
CA ASP A 62 -7.34 -6.81 7.48
C ASP A 62 -8.62 -7.13 6.69
N ALA A 63 -9.35 -6.10 6.24
CA ALA A 63 -10.60 -6.22 5.49
C ALA A 63 -10.43 -6.67 4.02
N ALA A 64 -9.26 -6.44 3.41
CA ALA A 64 -8.98 -6.85 2.03
C ALA A 64 -8.57 -8.34 1.93
N ASP A 65 -8.83 -8.98 0.80
CA ASP A 65 -8.43 -10.37 0.55
C ASP A 65 -6.93 -10.48 0.21
N GLU A 66 -6.41 -9.55 -0.58
CA GLU A 66 -4.99 -9.47 -0.94
C GLU A 66 -4.43 -8.06 -0.72
N PHE A 67 -3.11 -7.99 -0.59
CA PHE A 67 -2.35 -6.76 -0.38
C PHE A 67 -1.38 -6.52 -1.55
N TRP A 68 -1.62 -5.51 -2.35
CA TRP A 68 -0.81 -5.22 -3.54
C TRP A 68 -0.06 -3.91 -3.36
N VAL A 69 1.24 -3.92 -3.69
CA VAL A 69 2.16 -2.81 -3.45
C VAL A 69 2.56 -2.16 -4.76
N PHE A 70 2.25 -0.88 -4.91
CA PHE A 70 2.54 -0.09 -6.10
C PHE A 70 3.72 0.88 -5.93
N GLY A 71 4.34 0.90 -4.75
CA GLY A 71 5.55 1.69 -4.51
C GLY A 71 6.06 1.61 -3.07
N ILE A 72 7.27 2.11 -2.85
CA ILE A 72 7.98 1.99 -1.57
C ILE A 72 8.03 3.33 -0.83
N SER A 73 7.58 3.33 0.42
CA SER A 73 7.67 4.44 1.35
C SER A 73 7.71 3.89 2.76
N LYS A 74 7.97 4.75 3.75
CA LYS A 74 7.90 4.35 5.16
C LYS A 74 6.54 3.74 5.52
N GLY A 75 5.45 4.29 4.97
CA GLY A 75 4.10 3.78 5.18
C GLY A 75 3.90 2.39 4.57
N THR A 76 4.22 2.25 3.28
CA THR A 76 4.05 0.95 2.60
C THR A 76 4.97 -0.14 3.15
N MET A 77 6.16 0.19 3.65
CA MET A 77 7.03 -0.78 4.36
C MET A 77 6.43 -1.27 5.68
N GLN A 78 5.79 -0.38 6.44
CA GLN A 78 5.05 -0.75 7.64
C GLN A 78 3.84 -1.63 7.31
N GLU A 79 3.12 -1.31 6.25
CA GLU A 79 1.99 -2.10 5.73
C GLU A 79 2.44 -3.49 5.23
N ILE A 80 3.56 -3.59 4.49
CA ILE A 80 4.15 -4.87 4.05
C ILE A 80 4.47 -5.76 5.24
N LYS A 81 5.16 -5.22 6.26
CA LYS A 81 5.50 -5.97 7.47
C LYS A 81 4.25 -6.51 8.15
N TYR A 82 3.25 -5.65 8.32
CA TYR A 82 1.97 -6.04 8.92
C TYR A 82 1.24 -7.12 8.10
N ALA A 83 1.13 -6.94 6.78
CA ALA A 83 0.49 -7.89 5.90
C ALA A 83 1.20 -9.26 5.92
N ALA A 84 2.53 -9.27 6.00
CA ALA A 84 3.33 -10.49 6.11
C ALA A 84 3.08 -11.21 7.45
N GLU A 85 3.05 -10.48 8.56
CA GLU A 85 2.69 -11.03 9.89
C GLU A 85 1.27 -11.63 9.89
N LYS A 86 0.34 -11.03 9.14
CA LYS A 86 -1.03 -11.52 8.93
C LYS A 86 -1.15 -12.64 7.88
N ARG A 87 -0.04 -13.06 7.26
CA ARG A 87 -0.01 -14.07 6.18
C ARG A 87 -0.95 -13.73 5.02
N LYS A 88 -1.13 -12.44 4.71
CA LYS A 88 -1.88 -12.00 3.53
C LYS A 88 -1.14 -12.41 2.26
N ILE A 89 -1.88 -12.61 1.16
CA ILE A 89 -1.27 -12.74 -0.17
C ILE A 89 -0.75 -11.36 -0.56
N ILE A 90 0.56 -11.26 -0.79
CA ILE A 90 1.25 -10.02 -1.14
C ILE A 90 1.71 -10.09 -2.59
N ARG A 91 1.42 -9.03 -3.36
CA ARG A 91 1.92 -8.87 -4.74
C ARG A 91 2.62 -7.52 -4.90
N LEU A 92 3.71 -7.52 -5.65
CA LEU A 92 4.54 -6.34 -5.86
C LEU A 92 4.42 -5.90 -7.32
N PHE A 93 4.04 -4.64 -7.52
CA PHE A 93 3.92 -3.95 -8.82
C PHE A 93 4.78 -2.68 -8.77
N LEU A 94 6.07 -2.85 -8.49
CA LEU A 94 6.99 -1.73 -8.21
C LEU A 94 7.39 -0.95 -9.46
N GLU A 95 7.10 -1.47 -10.66
CA GLU A 95 7.25 -0.75 -11.93
C GLU A 95 6.43 0.56 -12.00
N TRP A 96 5.42 0.70 -11.13
CA TRP A 96 4.61 1.91 -10.99
C TRP A 96 5.35 3.07 -10.33
N ASP A 97 6.49 2.80 -9.69
CA ASP A 97 7.21 3.72 -8.83
C ASP A 97 8.69 3.80 -9.24
N PRO A 98 9.08 4.69 -10.16
CA PRO A 98 10.46 4.75 -10.66
C PRO A 98 11.53 4.88 -9.57
N ASP A 99 11.16 5.49 -8.44
CA ASP A 99 12.06 5.74 -7.32
C ASP A 99 12.06 4.61 -6.27
N TRP A 100 11.30 3.53 -6.46
CA TRP A 100 11.10 2.51 -5.43
C TRP A 100 12.42 1.93 -4.89
N LYS A 101 13.41 1.72 -5.76
CA LYS A 101 14.72 1.18 -5.39
C LYS A 101 15.44 2.11 -4.42
N LYS A 102 15.44 3.42 -4.71
CA LYS A 102 16.04 4.44 -3.84
C LYS A 102 15.42 4.39 -2.46
N PHE A 103 14.08 4.45 -2.39
CA PHE A 103 13.37 4.40 -1.10
C PHE A 103 13.57 3.08 -0.36
N TYR A 104 13.63 1.95 -1.07
CA TYR A 104 13.89 0.66 -0.45
C TYR A 104 15.31 0.60 0.16
N GLU A 105 16.32 1.06 -0.58
CA GLU A 105 17.71 1.09 -0.09
C GLU A 105 17.90 1.99 1.13
N GLU A 106 17.15 3.10 1.21
CA GLU A 106 17.13 3.97 2.38
C GLU A 106 16.45 3.29 3.59
N LEU A 107 15.34 2.59 3.35
CA LEU A 107 14.48 2.03 4.41
C LEU A 107 14.87 0.62 4.87
N LYS A 108 15.69 -0.12 4.10
CA LYS A 108 16.11 -1.49 4.45
C LYS A 108 16.84 -1.59 5.79
N LYS A 109 17.50 -0.50 6.23
CA LYS A 109 18.16 -0.45 7.55
C LYS A 109 17.16 -0.45 8.71
N GLU A 110 16.00 0.17 8.52
CA GLU A 110 14.95 0.31 9.54
C GLU A 110 14.00 -0.90 9.52
N TYR A 111 13.61 -1.37 8.34
CA TYR A 111 12.61 -2.41 8.18
C TYR A 111 13.17 -3.80 7.86
N GLY A 112 14.49 -3.92 7.63
CA GLY A 112 15.13 -5.14 7.15
C GLY A 112 14.85 -5.40 5.67
N GLU A 113 15.21 -6.60 5.21
CA GLU A 113 15.07 -7.01 3.81
C GLU A 113 13.70 -7.62 3.51
N VAL A 114 12.62 -6.94 3.91
CA VAL A 114 11.24 -7.44 3.80
C VAL A 114 10.82 -7.82 2.38
N LEU A 115 11.45 -7.23 1.36
CA LEU A 115 11.16 -7.58 -0.03
C LEU A 115 11.86 -8.86 -0.50
N LYS A 116 12.90 -9.36 0.20
CA LYS A 116 13.57 -10.62 -0.17
C LYS A 116 12.69 -11.85 0.04
N ILE A 117 11.62 -11.73 0.82
CA ILE A 117 10.65 -12.81 1.08
C ILE A 117 9.84 -13.15 -0.20
N PHE A 118 9.80 -12.24 -1.18
CA PHE A 118 9.01 -12.37 -2.39
C PHE A 118 9.85 -12.69 -3.64
N LYS A 119 11.08 -13.18 -3.46
CA LYS A 119 11.94 -13.69 -4.55
C LYS A 119 11.69 -15.15 -4.86
#